data_AF-A0A954S892-F1
#
_entry.id   AF-A0A954S892-F1
#
_cell.length_a   1.000
_cell.length_b   1.000
_cell.length_c   1.000
_cell.angle_alpha   90.00
_cell.angle_beta   90.00
_cell.angle_gamma   90.00
#
_symmetry.space_group_name_H-M   'P 1'
#
loop_
_entity.id
_entity.type
_entity.pdbx_description
1 polymer ?
#
loop_
_entity_poly.entity_id
_entity_poly.type
_entity_poly.pdbx_seq_one_letter_code
_entity_poly.pdbx_strand_id
1 'polypeptide(L)'
;MDVIDRLIGEATSRIADSPFHLRLREFERLLKPSIRLKSEKIAQGKQAVGSSQLGGLPDLPDEWQWPRWDGYDHPNQYLKNVPTPLSFICQLNLTQIPWRPVGIPETGNHWSATCRAISLRITTI
;
A
#
# COMPACT_ATOMS: atom_id res chain seq x y z
N MET A 1 17.78 -19.46 -7.59
CA MET A 1 18.26 -18.13 -7.17
C MET A 1 17.02 -17.28 -6.94
N ASP A 2 16.80 -16.80 -5.71
CA ASP A 2 15.60 -16.04 -5.35
C ASP A 2 15.52 -14.76 -6.20
N VAL A 3 14.32 -14.42 -6.70
CA VAL A 3 14.09 -13.19 -7.46
C VAL A 3 14.54 -11.98 -6.65
N ILE A 4 14.38 -12.04 -5.33
CA ILE A 4 14.80 -10.99 -4.41
C ILE A 4 16.32 -10.87 -4.33
N ASP A 5 17.04 -11.98 -4.23
CA ASP A 5 18.51 -11.98 -4.21
C ASP A 5 19.07 -11.35 -5.49
N ARG A 6 18.46 -11.67 -6.64
CA ARG A 6 18.84 -11.07 -7.92
C ARG A 6 18.62 -9.55 -7.92
N LEU A 7 17.45 -9.08 -7.47
CA LEU A 7 17.13 -7.65 -7.43
C LEU A 7 18.01 -6.87 -6.44
N ILE A 8 18.38 -7.49 -5.32
CA ILE A 8 19.34 -6.91 -4.36
C ILE A 8 20.71 -6.81 -5.01
N GLY A 9 21.18 -7.86 -5.70
CA GLY A 9 22.44 -7.83 -6.44
C GLY A 9 22.48 -6.72 -7.50
N GLU A 10 21.43 -6.60 -8.31
CA GLU A 10 21.29 -5.52 -9.30
C GLU A 10 21.30 -4.12 -8.65
N ALA A 11 20.63 -3.95 -7.51
CA ALA A 11 20.63 -2.68 -6.78
C ALA A 11 22.02 -2.34 -6.21
N THR A 12 22.71 -3.32 -5.63
CA THR A 12 24.09 -3.17 -5.12
C THR A 12 25.05 -2.76 -6.23
N SER A 13 25.02 -3.43 -7.39
CA SER A 13 25.84 -3.06 -8.55
C SER A 13 25.58 -1.61 -8.98
N ARG A 14 24.32 -1.18 -9.05
CA ARG A 14 23.97 0.20 -9.42
C ARG A 14 24.47 1.25 -8.42
N ILE A 15 24.54 0.92 -7.13
CA ILE A 15 25.10 1.83 -6.12
C ILE A 15 26.62 1.90 -6.26
N ALA A 16 27.28 0.77 -6.53
CA ALA A 16 28.73 0.72 -6.76
C ALA A 16 29.16 1.56 -7.97
N ASP A 17 28.34 1.60 -9.02
CA ASP A 17 28.58 2.43 -10.21
C ASP A 17 28.12 3.89 -10.05
N SER A 18 27.56 4.25 -8.88
CA SER A 18 27.03 5.60 -8.64
C SER A 18 28.07 6.55 -8.02
N PRO A 19 27.81 7.87 -8.04
CA PRO A 19 28.61 8.85 -7.30
C PRO A 19 28.69 8.60 -5.79
N PHE A 20 27.83 7.72 -5.24
CA PHE A 20 27.76 7.42 -3.82
C PHE A 20 28.43 6.09 -3.44
N HIS A 21 29.27 5.51 -4.30
CA HIS A 21 29.95 4.23 -4.09
C HIS A 21 30.72 4.14 -2.75
N LEU A 22 31.27 5.25 -2.24
CA LEU A 22 31.94 5.28 -0.93
C LEU A 22 31.02 4.92 0.24
N ARG A 23 29.70 5.05 0.08
CA ARG A 23 28.67 4.72 1.07
C ARG A 23 27.97 3.39 0.76
N LEU A 24 28.51 2.56 -0.14
CA LEU A 24 27.89 1.30 -0.57
C LEU A 24 27.44 0.44 0.61
N ARG A 25 28.32 0.23 1.61
CA ARG A 25 28.01 -0.57 2.81
C ARG A 25 26.83 -0.02 3.61
N GLU A 26 26.68 1.31 3.66
CA GLU A 26 25.55 1.93 4.35
C GLU A 26 24.26 1.68 3.58
N PHE A 27 24.29 1.83 2.26
CA PHE A 27 23.12 1.58 1.43
C PHE A 27 22.73 0.10 1.40
N GLU A 28 23.68 -0.83 1.30
CA GLU A 28 23.42 -2.28 1.36
C GLU A 28 22.65 -2.67 2.63
N ARG A 29 22.98 -2.07 3.78
CA ARG A 29 22.27 -2.31 5.05
C ARG A 29 20.84 -1.74 5.06
N LEU A 30 20.58 -0.72 4.25
CA LEU A 30 19.29 -0.06 4.12
C LEU A 30 18.43 -0.63 2.99
N LEU A 31 19.02 -1.43 2.09
CA LEU A 31 18.28 -2.09 1.02
C LEU A 31 17.24 -3.02 1.64
N LYS A 32 15.98 -2.75 1.31
CA LYS A 32 14.84 -3.59 1.65
C LYS A 32 14.07 -3.89 0.37
N PRO A 33 13.69 -5.16 0.15
CA PRO A 33 12.78 -5.51 -0.92
C PRO A 33 11.51 -4.68 -0.84
N SER A 34 11.03 -4.17 -1.97
CA SER A 34 9.82 -3.36 -2.03
C SER A 34 9.00 -3.71 -3.28
N ILE A 35 7.68 -3.58 -3.18
CA ILE A 35 6.77 -3.73 -4.31
C ILE A 35 6.32 -2.35 -4.72
N ARG A 36 6.65 -1.95 -5.96
CA ARG A 36 6.21 -0.67 -6.51
C ARG A 36 4.85 -0.83 -7.15
N LEU A 37 3.88 -0.05 -6.68
CA LEU A 37 2.55 0.04 -7.29
C LEU A 37 2.61 1.00 -8.48
N LYS A 38 2.11 0.56 -9.63
CA LYS A 38 1.81 1.41 -10.78
C LYS A 38 0.29 1.50 -10.89
N SER A 39 -0.23 2.70 -11.06
CA SER A 39 -1.66 2.96 -11.14
C SER A 39 -2.02 3.61 -12.47
N GLU A 40 -3.18 3.25 -12.99
CA GLU A 40 -3.83 3.93 -14.11
C GLU A 40 -5.25 4.34 -13.71
N LYS A 41 -5.79 5.37 -14.37
CA LYS A 41 -7.18 5.76 -14.15
C LYS A 41 -8.09 4.84 -14.94
N ILE A 42 -9.03 4.22 -14.24
CA ILE A 42 -10.05 3.35 -14.84
C ILE A 42 -11.42 3.96 -14.56
N ALA A 43 -12.34 3.85 -15.52
CA ALA A 43 -13.72 4.30 -15.31
C ALA A 43 -14.41 3.44 -14.23
N GLN A 44 -15.19 4.08 -13.37
CA GLN A 44 -15.90 3.41 -12.29
C GLN A 44 -16.79 2.27 -12.84
N GLY A 45 -16.77 1.11 -12.17
CA GLY A 45 -17.53 -0.07 -12.58
C GLY A 45 -16.90 -0.91 -13.69
N LYS A 46 -15.78 -0.48 -14.29
CA LYS A 46 -15.02 -1.33 -15.23
C LYS A 46 -14.00 -2.24 -14.56
N GLN A 47 -13.77 -2.06 -13.26
CA GLN A 47 -12.84 -2.87 -12.49
C GLN A 47 -13.53 -4.16 -12.02
N ALA A 48 -12.82 -5.30 -12.09
CA ALA A 48 -13.34 -6.55 -11.57
C ALA A 48 -13.42 -6.51 -10.03
N VAL A 49 -14.47 -7.11 -9.47
CA VAL A 49 -14.63 -7.24 -8.01
C VAL A 49 -13.40 -7.94 -7.40
N GLY A 50 -12.88 -7.38 -6.31
CA GLY A 50 -11.74 -7.91 -5.58
C GLY A 50 -10.39 -7.58 -6.22
N SER A 51 -10.32 -6.64 -7.15
CA SER A 51 -9.06 -6.20 -7.75
C SER A 51 -8.36 -5.12 -6.90
N SER A 52 -7.06 -4.91 -7.13
CA SER A 52 -6.32 -3.85 -6.43
C SER A 52 -6.77 -2.46 -6.92
N GLN A 53 -7.11 -1.55 -6.00
CA GLN A 53 -7.58 -0.20 -6.33
C GLN A 53 -7.09 0.85 -5.33
N LEU A 54 -7.01 2.09 -5.79
CA LEU A 54 -6.69 3.27 -4.99
C LEU A 54 -7.90 4.20 -4.98
N GLY A 55 -8.44 4.49 -3.80
CA GLY A 55 -9.66 5.26 -3.61
C GLY A 55 -10.92 4.57 -4.15
N GLY A 56 -12.04 5.29 -4.22
CA GLY A 56 -13.32 4.76 -4.68
C GLY A 56 -14.11 4.07 -3.56
N LEU A 57 -14.80 2.98 -3.90
CA LEU A 57 -15.56 2.17 -2.95
C LEU A 57 -14.90 0.79 -2.80
N PRO A 58 -14.64 0.32 -1.57
CA PRO A 58 -14.08 -1.00 -1.32
C PRO A 58 -15.03 -2.10 -1.77
N ASP A 59 -14.48 -3.24 -2.19
CA ASP A 59 -15.29 -4.43 -2.44
C ASP A 59 -15.54 -5.13 -1.10
N LEU A 60 -16.82 -5.16 -0.69
CA LEU A 60 -17.25 -5.72 0.59
C LEU A 60 -18.48 -6.61 0.39
N PRO A 61 -18.64 -7.66 1.21
CA PRO A 61 -19.92 -8.37 1.32
C PRO A 61 -21.03 -7.42 1.76
N ASP A 62 -22.27 -7.66 1.30
CA ASP A 62 -23.42 -6.78 1.57
C ASP A 62 -23.69 -6.57 3.08
N GLU A 63 -23.42 -7.58 3.91
CA GLU A 63 -23.61 -7.51 5.36
C GLU A 63 -22.45 -6.86 6.12
N TRP A 64 -21.38 -6.46 5.42
CA TRP A 64 -20.19 -5.92 6.07
C TRP A 64 -20.36 -4.45 6.44
N GLN A 65 -20.17 -4.13 7.71
CA GLN A 65 -20.19 -2.75 8.18
C GLN A 65 -18.84 -2.07 7.97
N TRP A 66 -18.84 -0.97 7.21
CA TRP A 66 -17.63 -0.18 7.02
C TRP A 66 -17.16 0.43 8.35
N PRO A 67 -15.85 0.35 8.68
CA PRO A 67 -15.34 0.88 9.92
C PRO A 67 -15.64 2.37 10.06
N ARG A 68 -15.92 2.75 11.31
CA ARG A 68 -16.20 4.12 11.72
C ARG A 68 -15.18 4.54 12.75
N TRP A 69 -14.79 5.79 12.67
CA TRP A 69 -14.16 6.47 13.76
C TRP A 69 -15.17 6.80 14.85
N ASP A 70 -14.78 6.78 16.11
CA ASP A 70 -15.63 7.07 17.28
C ASP A 70 -15.81 8.58 17.55
N GLY A 71 -14.98 9.43 16.94
CA GLY A 71 -15.18 10.87 16.89
C GLY A 71 -14.72 11.64 18.13
N TYR A 72 -14.02 11.02 19.09
CA TYR A 72 -13.63 11.69 20.34
C TYR A 72 -12.79 12.97 20.12
N ASP A 73 -11.96 12.99 19.07
CA ASP A 73 -11.04 14.11 18.76
C ASP A 73 -11.36 14.78 17.41
N HIS A 74 -12.62 14.80 16.98
CA HIS A 74 -12.97 15.32 15.65
C HIS A 74 -12.63 16.81 15.53
N PRO A 75 -11.82 17.23 14.52
CA PRO A 75 -11.40 18.63 14.38
C PRO A 75 -12.57 19.56 14.09
N ASN A 76 -13.60 19.05 13.42
CA ASN A 76 -14.91 19.69 13.36
C ASN A 76 -15.69 19.41 14.65
N GLN A 77 -15.93 20.45 15.44
CA GLN A 77 -16.67 20.41 16.71
C GLN A 77 -18.09 19.82 16.60
N TYR A 78 -18.74 19.94 15.44
CA TYR A 78 -20.08 19.40 15.20
C TYR A 78 -20.09 17.88 15.01
N LEU A 79 -18.91 17.29 14.76
CA LEU A 79 -18.72 15.86 14.57
C LEU A 79 -18.01 15.21 15.77
N LYS A 80 -17.82 15.97 16.85
CA LYS A 80 -17.23 15.44 18.09
C LYS A 80 -18.19 14.44 18.72
N ASN A 81 -17.67 13.26 19.07
CA ASN A 81 -18.44 12.11 19.55
C ASN A 81 -19.49 11.59 18.56
N VAL A 82 -19.40 11.95 17.27
CA VAL A 82 -20.27 11.41 16.21
C VAL A 82 -19.49 10.37 15.42
N PRO A 83 -19.94 9.10 15.37
CA PRO A 83 -19.24 8.08 14.62
C PRO A 83 -19.23 8.34 13.11
N THR A 84 -18.06 8.63 12.53
CA THR A 84 -17.90 8.95 11.10
C THR A 84 -17.25 7.80 10.34
N PRO A 85 -17.75 7.42 9.16
CA PRO A 85 -17.13 6.37 8.36
C PRO A 85 -15.70 6.75 7.94
N LEU A 86 -14.79 5.79 7.98
CA LEU A 86 -13.41 6.03 7.55
C LEU A 86 -13.33 6.28 6.05
N SER A 87 -12.37 7.10 5.63
CA SER A 87 -12.07 7.25 4.19
C SER A 87 -11.35 6.00 3.69
N PHE A 88 -11.87 5.41 2.62
CA PHE A 88 -11.19 4.32 1.92
C PHE A 88 -9.96 4.85 1.17
N ILE A 89 -8.80 4.23 1.41
CA ILE A 89 -7.55 4.63 0.76
C ILE A 89 -7.22 3.67 -0.37
N CYS A 90 -7.19 2.37 -0.08
CA CYS A 90 -6.86 1.36 -1.08
C CYS A 90 -7.30 -0.05 -0.67
N GLN A 91 -7.41 -0.89 -1.69
CA GLN A 91 -7.56 -2.33 -1.59
C GLN A 91 -6.42 -2.96 -2.39
N LEU A 92 -5.76 -3.97 -1.82
CA LEU A 92 -4.75 -4.75 -2.49
C LEU A 92 -5.19 -6.20 -2.53
N ASN A 93 -5.25 -6.76 -3.73
CA ASN A 93 -5.45 -8.19 -3.90
C ASN A 93 -4.09 -8.90 -3.77
N LEU A 94 -3.96 -9.73 -2.73
CA LEU A 94 -2.71 -10.41 -2.41
C LEU A 94 -2.36 -11.56 -3.36
N THR A 95 -3.25 -11.94 -4.28
CA THR A 95 -2.90 -12.85 -5.38
C THR A 95 -2.16 -12.13 -6.51
N GLN A 96 -2.17 -10.79 -6.52
CA GLN A 96 -1.56 -9.96 -7.57
C GLN A 96 -0.14 -9.47 -7.22
N ILE A 97 0.41 -9.83 -6.06
CA ILE A 97 1.77 -9.42 -5.66
C ILE A 97 2.84 -10.34 -6.29
N PRO A 98 3.95 -9.77 -6.81
CA PRO A 98 4.95 -10.52 -7.56
C PRO A 98 5.85 -11.41 -6.69
N TRP A 99 5.97 -11.10 -5.40
CA TRP A 99 6.71 -11.87 -4.42
C TRP A 99 6.08 -11.63 -3.04
N ARG A 100 6.32 -12.54 -2.08
CA ARG A 100 5.66 -12.54 -0.78
C ARG A 100 6.64 -12.26 0.35
N PRO A 101 6.48 -11.12 1.05
CA PRO A 101 7.16 -10.91 2.32
C PRO A 101 6.71 -11.94 3.35
N VAL A 102 7.61 -12.34 4.24
CA VAL A 102 7.29 -13.20 5.38
C VAL A 102 6.18 -12.55 6.22
N GLY A 103 5.14 -13.31 6.57
CA GLY A 103 4.02 -12.85 7.38
C GLY A 103 2.83 -12.29 6.60
N ILE A 104 2.87 -12.26 5.27
CA ILE A 104 1.73 -11.89 4.42
C ILE A 104 0.97 -13.15 3.96
N PRO A 105 -0.36 -13.21 4.11
CA PRO A 105 -1.16 -14.38 3.73
C PRO A 105 -1.19 -14.62 2.21
N GLU A 106 -1.49 -15.86 1.83
CA GLU A 106 -1.43 -16.28 0.43
C GLU A 106 -2.57 -15.77 -0.45
N THR A 107 -3.70 -15.42 0.15
CA THR A 107 -4.90 -15.00 -0.55
C THR A 107 -5.62 -13.95 0.29
N GLY A 108 -6.54 -13.24 -0.36
CA GLY A 108 -7.41 -12.29 0.30
C GLY A 108 -7.16 -10.85 -0.14
N ASN A 109 -8.08 -10.00 0.26
CA ASN A 109 -8.02 -8.56 0.03
C ASN A 109 -7.56 -7.88 1.32
N HIS A 110 -6.53 -7.04 1.19
CA HIS A 110 -6.13 -6.16 2.28
C HIS A 110 -6.69 -4.76 2.01
N TRP A 111 -7.42 -4.22 2.98
CA TRP A 111 -8.00 -2.87 2.90
C TRP A 111 -7.27 -1.93 3.84
N SER A 112 -7.02 -0.71 3.37
CA SER A 112 -6.50 0.39 4.19
C SER A 112 -7.51 1.52 4.22
N ALA A 113 -7.79 2.00 5.43
CA ALA A 113 -8.71 3.09 5.71
C ALA A 113 -8.10 4.01 6.77
N THR A 114 -8.45 5.30 6.75
CA THR A 114 -7.93 6.26 7.72
C THR A 114 -8.90 7.40 8.02
N CYS A 115 -8.81 7.95 9.24
CA CYS A 115 -9.45 9.22 9.63
C CYS A 115 -8.62 10.46 9.22
N ARG A 116 -7.35 10.29 8.86
CA ARG A 116 -6.39 11.37 8.52
C ARG A 116 -5.50 10.94 7.37
N ALA A 117 -5.14 11.86 6.47
CA ALA A 117 -4.23 11.58 5.35
C ALA A 117 -2.97 10.83 5.83
N ILE A 118 -2.91 9.52 5.60
CA ILE A 118 -1.69 8.74 5.75
C ILE A 118 -0.93 8.91 4.45
N SER A 119 0.31 9.36 4.56
CA SER A 119 1.25 9.32 3.45
C SER A 119 1.63 7.85 3.21
N LEU A 120 0.82 7.15 2.42
CA LEU A 120 1.35 6.02 1.66
C LEU A 120 2.38 6.62 0.71
N ARG A 121 3.66 6.27 0.86
CA ARG A 121 4.68 6.55 -0.15
C ARG A 121 4.38 5.69 -1.38
N ILE A 122 3.39 6.10 -2.14
CA ILE A 122 3.20 5.69 -3.53
C ILE A 122 4.15 6.57 -4.31
N THR A 123 5.31 6.03 -4.69
CA THR A 123 6.23 6.73 -5.58
C THR A 123 5.69 6.65 -7.00
N THR A 124 4.87 7.63 -7.37
CA THR A 124 4.50 7.88 -8.76
C THR A 124 5.73 8.43 -9.49
N ILE A 125 6.06 7.87 -10.67
CA ILE A 125 7.00 8.49 -11.62
C ILE A 125 6.18 9.40 -12.52
#